data_AF-A0A536Z7T7-F1
#
_entry.id   AF-A0A536Z7T7-F1
#
_cell.length_a   1.000
_cell.length_b   1.000
_cell.length_c   1.000
_cell.angle_alpha   90.00
_cell.angle_beta   90.00
_cell.angle_gamma   90.00
#
_symmetry.space_group_name_H-M   'P 1'
#
loop_
_entity.id
_entity.type
_entity.pdbx_description
1 polymer ?
#
loop_
_entity_poly.entity_id
_entity_poly.type
_entity_poly.pdbx_seq_one_letter_code
_entity_poly.pdbx_strand_id
1 'polypeptide(L)'
;MNRGRVRESKRRETRAATVDGPLVWTFDGSFITCLHDMEDTLRRAIVQIGDVSRIALMIELSLPALRTRVEAGDAIQPAWGRFLDALVWRYGLPAAPRIRHVKTQGPLATLVMAYRS
;
A
#
# COMPACT_ATOMS: atom_id res chain seq x y z
N MET A 1 30.96 28.23 -36.86
CA MET A 1 30.08 27.23 -37.52
C MET A 1 30.46 25.85 -36.97
N ASN A 2 29.49 24.91 -36.82
CA ASN A 2 29.45 23.69 -35.96
C ASN A 2 29.12 24.00 -34.48
N ARG A 3 27.90 23.88 -33.91
CA ARG A 3 26.74 22.96 -34.05
C ARG A 3 27.07 21.49 -33.80
N GLY A 4 26.80 21.02 -32.58
CA GLY A 4 26.91 19.61 -32.20
C GLY A 4 26.16 19.26 -30.90
N ARG A 5 24.84 19.53 -30.90
CA ARG A 5 23.76 18.96 -30.04
C ARG A 5 24.20 18.25 -28.75
N VAL A 6 24.11 18.99 -27.64
CA VAL A 6 23.84 18.44 -26.31
C VAL A 6 22.56 17.62 -26.43
N ARG A 7 22.66 16.29 -26.36
CA ARG A 7 21.51 15.40 -26.21
C ARG A 7 20.99 15.61 -24.80
N GLU A 8 20.14 16.63 -24.67
CA GLU A 8 19.22 16.82 -23.57
C GLU A 8 18.29 15.61 -23.55
N SER A 9 18.71 14.60 -22.79
CA SER A 9 17.85 13.52 -22.34
C SER A 9 16.78 14.17 -21.48
N LYS A 10 15.70 14.65 -22.12
CA LYS A 10 14.42 14.98 -21.49
C LYS A 10 13.97 13.74 -20.74
N ARG A 11 14.44 13.59 -19.49
CA ARG A 11 13.74 12.84 -18.46
C ARG A 11 12.32 13.36 -18.54
N ARG A 12 11.39 12.52 -18.96
CA ARG A 12 9.99 12.66 -18.60
C ARG A 12 9.94 12.53 -17.08
N GLU A 13 10.27 13.61 -16.39
CA GLU A 13 9.70 13.86 -15.07
C GLU A 13 8.21 14.10 -15.35
N THR A 14 7.47 13.01 -15.41
CA THR A 14 6.07 13.04 -15.04
C THR A 14 6.09 13.59 -13.62
N ARG A 15 5.86 14.90 -13.49
CA ARG A 15 5.70 15.58 -12.22
C ARG A 15 4.56 14.84 -11.54
N ALA A 16 4.89 13.90 -10.64
CA ALA A 16 3.91 13.21 -9.84
C ALA A 16 3.07 14.33 -9.24
N ALA A 17 1.77 14.36 -9.56
CA ALA A 17 0.86 15.33 -8.98
C ALA A 17 1.08 15.25 -7.47
N THR A 18 1.43 16.38 -6.85
CA THR A 18 1.63 16.46 -5.41
C THR A 18 0.37 15.94 -4.75
N VAL A 19 0.46 14.76 -4.15
CA VAL A 19 -0.65 14.16 -3.40
C VAL A 19 -0.74 14.95 -2.11
N ASP A 20 -1.75 15.82 -1.98
CA ASP A 20 -1.93 16.78 -0.86
C ASP A 20 -2.35 16.12 0.48
N GLY A 21 -1.99 14.85 0.70
CA GLY A 21 -2.30 14.13 1.93
C GLY A 21 -2.01 12.63 1.81
N PRO A 22 -2.15 11.87 2.91
CA PRO A 22 -2.09 10.41 2.83
C PRO A 22 -3.26 9.88 1.99
N LEU A 23 -2.98 8.93 1.11
CA LEU A 23 -4.00 8.15 0.44
C LEU A 23 -4.53 7.10 1.40
N VAL A 24 -5.85 6.98 1.49
CA VAL A 24 -6.52 6.10 2.47
C VAL A 24 -7.59 5.28 1.75
N TRP A 25 -7.53 3.95 1.95
CA TRP A 25 -8.53 3.02 1.45
C TRP A 25 -8.97 2.07 2.57
N THR A 26 -10.27 1.80 2.65
CA THR A 26 -10.86 0.87 3.62
C THR A 26 -11.33 -0.40 2.92
N PHE A 27 -11.16 -1.54 3.58
CA PHE A 27 -11.47 -2.86 3.06
C PHE A 27 -12.31 -3.62 4.07
N ASP A 28 -13.35 -4.28 3.57
CA ASP A 28 -14.26 -5.09 4.38
C ASP A 28 -14.74 -6.30 3.58
N GLY A 29 -15.28 -7.30 4.26
CA GLY A 29 -15.63 -8.60 3.68
C GLY A 29 -14.80 -9.74 4.27
N SER A 30 -14.55 -10.80 3.50
CA SER A 30 -13.69 -11.90 3.97
C SER A 30 -12.23 -11.45 4.10
N PHE A 31 -11.48 -12.04 5.03
CA PHE A 31 -10.09 -11.66 5.27
C PHE A 31 -9.23 -11.81 4.01
N ILE A 32 -9.37 -12.92 3.28
CA ILE A 32 -8.63 -13.18 2.04
C ILE A 32 -8.97 -12.15 0.97
N THR A 33 -10.26 -11.85 0.76
CA THR A 33 -10.67 -10.82 -0.21
C THR A 33 -10.03 -9.48 0.13
N CYS A 34 -10.05 -9.07 1.41
CA CYS A 34 -9.40 -7.83 1.84
C CYS A 34 -7.89 -7.82 1.53
N LEU A 35 -7.17 -8.93 1.72
CA LEU A 35 -5.75 -9.00 1.37
C LEU A 35 -5.51 -8.79 -0.13
N HIS A 36 -6.32 -9.46 -0.97
CA HIS A 36 -6.20 -9.35 -2.42
C HIS A 36 -6.52 -7.93 -2.91
N ASP A 37 -7.57 -7.32 -2.38
CA ASP A 37 -7.97 -5.96 -2.73
C ASP A 37 -6.95 -4.92 -2.26
N MET A 38 -6.37 -5.12 -1.07
CA MET A 38 -5.27 -4.29 -0.57
C MET A 38 -4.02 -4.39 -1.46
N GLU A 39 -3.63 -5.60 -1.85
CA GLU A 39 -2.48 -5.80 -2.73
C GLU A 39 -2.71 -5.16 -4.11
N ASP A 40 -3.90 -5.33 -4.69
CA ASP A 40 -4.24 -4.70 -5.98
C ASP A 40 -4.26 -3.18 -5.89
N THR A 41 -4.83 -2.63 -4.82
CA THR A 41 -4.87 -1.18 -4.55
C THR A 41 -3.47 -0.62 -4.44
N LEU A 42 -2.60 -1.26 -3.66
CA LEU A 42 -1.20 -0.86 -3.51
C LEU A 42 -0.48 -0.89 -4.86
N ARG A 43 -0.63 -1.97 -5.63
CA ARG A 43 -0.01 -2.12 -6.95
C ARG A 43 -0.40 -0.99 -7.89
N ARG A 44 -1.68 -0.60 -7.92
CA ARG A 44 -2.17 0.52 -8.74
C ARG A 44 -1.62 1.85 -8.26
N ALA A 45 -1.62 2.10 -6.96
CA ALA A 45 -1.10 3.33 -6.37
C ALA A 45 0.41 3.50 -6.67
N ILE A 46 1.20 2.43 -6.54
CA ILE A 46 2.63 2.42 -6.89
C ILE A 46 2.84 2.80 -8.36
N VAL A 47 2.08 2.19 -9.28
CA VAL A 47 2.18 2.49 -10.71
C VAL A 47 1.83 3.95 -11.01
N GLN A 48 0.84 4.52 -10.31
CA GLN A 48 0.45 5.91 -10.48
C GLN A 48 1.48 6.91 -9.92
N ILE A 49 2.10 6.60 -8.78
CA ILE A 49 3.09 7.47 -8.12
C ILE A 49 4.44 7.42 -8.86
N GLY A 50 4.85 6.26 -9.34
CA GLY A 50 6.09 6.09 -10.12
C GLY A 50 7.40 6.13 -9.32
N ASP A 51 7.36 6.55 -8.05
CA ASP A 51 8.50 6.52 -7.11
C ASP A 51 8.12 5.86 -5.78
N VAL A 52 8.52 4.60 -5.62
CA VAL A 52 8.27 3.82 -4.40
C VAL A 52 9.23 4.15 -3.26
N SER A 53 10.37 4.79 -3.53
CA SER A 53 11.44 4.99 -2.55
C SER A 53 11.04 5.90 -1.39
N ARG A 54 9.99 6.71 -1.61
CA ARG A 54 9.45 7.65 -0.63
C ARG A 54 8.12 7.21 -0.04
N ILE A 55 7.63 6.02 -0.37
CA ILE A 55 6.35 5.53 0.15
C ILE A 55 6.50 5.05 1.59
N ALA A 56 5.62 5.52 2.47
CA ALA A 56 5.38 4.97 3.80
C ALA A 56 4.01 4.28 3.83
N LEU A 57 3.97 3.01 4.23
CA LEU A 57 2.74 2.27 4.41
C LEU A 57 2.40 2.05 5.87
N MET A 58 1.13 2.22 6.19
CA MET A 58 0.51 1.75 7.43
C MET A 58 -0.76 0.97 7.10
N ILE A 59 -0.96 -0.15 7.80
CA ILE A 59 -2.17 -0.96 7.71
C ILE A 59 -2.81 -0.94 9.08
N GLU A 60 -4.04 -0.46 9.12
CA GLU A 60 -4.86 -0.50 10.32
C GLU A 60 -5.78 -1.71 10.26
N LEU A 61 -5.83 -2.50 11.33
CA LEU A 61 -6.72 -3.65 11.44
C LEU A 61 -7.67 -3.43 12.60
N SER A 62 -8.98 -3.49 12.33
CA SER A 62 -9.99 -3.48 13.38
C SER A 62 -9.99 -4.82 14.09
N LEU A 63 -9.62 -4.84 15.38
CA LEU A 63 -9.64 -6.05 16.20
C LEU A 63 -11.05 -6.64 16.34
N PRO A 64 -12.11 -5.82 16.55
CA PRO A 64 -13.47 -6.36 16.56
C PRO A 64 -13.86 -7.03 15.24
N ALA A 65 -13.59 -6.40 14.09
CA ALA A 65 -13.91 -6.99 12.79
C ALA A 65 -13.08 -8.25 12.51
N LEU A 66 -11.79 -8.23 12.85
CA LEU A 66 -10.91 -9.39 12.71
C LEU A 66 -11.39 -10.57 13.56
N ARG A 67 -11.85 -10.30 14.79
CA ARG A 67 -12.45 -11.32 15.64
C ARG A 67 -13.67 -11.96 14.98
N THR A 68 -14.57 -11.16 14.41
CA THR A 68 -15.72 -11.68 13.66
C THR A 68 -15.31 -12.55 12.48
N ARG A 69 -14.19 -12.25 11.80
CA ARG A 69 -13.66 -13.10 10.72
C ARG A 69 -13.10 -14.42 11.22
N VAL A 70 -12.35 -14.39 12.32
CA VAL A 70 -11.86 -15.62 12.98
C VAL A 70 -13.03 -16.51 13.40
N GLU A 71 -14.06 -15.92 14.01
CA GLU A 71 -15.27 -16.64 14.44
C GLU A 71 -16.08 -17.18 13.24
N ALA A 72 -16.03 -16.50 12.08
CA ALA A 72 -16.62 -16.98 10.83
C ALA A 72 -15.81 -18.09 10.14
N GLY A 73 -14.63 -18.44 10.66
CA GLY A 73 -13.78 -19.51 10.13
C GLY A 73 -12.74 -19.06 9.10
N ASP A 74 -12.47 -17.77 8.96
CA ASP A 74 -11.45 -17.28 8.03
C ASP A 74 -10.05 -17.78 8.45
N ALA A 75 -9.31 -18.30 7.48
CA ALA A 75 -7.92 -18.68 7.64
C ALA A 75 -7.01 -17.43 7.62
N ILE A 76 -6.87 -16.77 8.78
CA ILE A 76 -6.03 -15.56 8.92
C ILE A 76 -4.56 -15.88 8.65
N GLN A 77 -4.06 -16.94 9.26
CA GLN A 77 -2.72 -17.47 9.03
C GLN A 77 -2.80 -18.73 8.16
N PRO A 78 -1.85 -18.93 7.23
CA PRO A 78 -0.63 -18.15 6.99
C PRO A 78 -0.81 -16.96 6.04
N ALA A 79 -2.05 -16.66 5.61
CA ALA A 79 -2.32 -15.67 4.56
C ALA A 79 -1.81 -14.27 4.91
N TRP A 80 -1.99 -13.83 6.16
CA TRP A 80 -1.48 -12.56 6.65
C TRP A 80 0.04 -12.43 6.53
N GLY A 81 0.79 -13.45 6.98
CA GLY A 81 2.25 -13.45 6.89
C GLY A 81 2.74 -13.37 5.45
N ARG A 82 2.18 -14.19 4.56
CA ARG A 82 2.52 -14.19 3.13
C ARG A 82 2.24 -12.85 2.47
N PHE A 83 1.14 -12.20 2.84
CA PHE A 83 0.81 -10.88 2.34
C PHE A 83 1.85 -9.83 2.79
N LEU A 84 2.21 -9.79 4.08
CA LEU A 84 3.24 -8.87 4.57
C LEU A 84 4.60 -9.09 3.90
N ASP A 85 5.00 -10.35 3.71
CA ASP A 85 6.22 -10.69 2.98
C ASP A 85 6.17 -10.19 1.52
N ALA A 86 5.04 -10.40 0.84
CA ALA A 86 4.85 -9.91 -0.53
C ALA A 86 4.97 -8.38 -0.60
N LEU A 87 4.44 -7.64 0.38
CA LEU A 87 4.56 -6.18 0.43
C LEU A 87 6.02 -5.71 0.44
N VAL A 88 6.89 -6.39 1.19
CA VAL A 88 8.30 -6.02 1.32
C VAL A 88 9.10 -6.50 0.12
N TRP A 89 9.01 -7.78 -0.23
CA TRP A 89 9.88 -8.41 -1.22
C TRP A 89 9.49 -8.10 -2.66
N ARG A 90 8.20 -8.01 -2.97
CA ARG A 90 7.71 -7.88 -4.35
C ARG A 90 7.70 -6.43 -4.84
N TYR A 91 7.37 -5.50 -3.96
CA TYR A 91 7.13 -4.10 -4.32
C TYR A 91 8.30 -3.17 -3.99
N GLY A 92 9.37 -3.69 -3.36
CA GLY A 92 10.59 -2.92 -3.10
C GLY A 92 10.37 -1.72 -2.17
N LEU A 93 9.41 -1.83 -1.24
CA LEU A 93 9.12 -0.75 -0.30
C LEU A 93 10.36 -0.46 0.56
N PRO A 94 10.64 0.82 0.86
CA PRO A 94 11.83 1.21 1.61
C PRO A 94 11.82 0.73 3.06
N ALA A 95 10.66 0.30 3.57
CA ALA A 95 10.49 -0.24 4.90
C ALA A 95 9.28 -1.18 4.94
N ALA A 96 9.27 -2.07 5.94
CA ALA A 96 8.09 -2.88 6.24
C ALA A 96 6.87 -1.99 6.58
N PRO A 97 5.65 -2.41 6.20
CA PRO A 97 4.44 -1.68 6.56
C PRO A 97 4.26 -1.64 8.07
N ARG A 98 3.88 -0.47 8.60
CA ARG A 98 3.52 -0.35 10.03
C ARG A 98 2.13 -0.94 10.23
N ILE A 99 1.97 -1.80 11.23
CA ILE A 99 0.67 -2.40 11.55
C ILE A 99 0.09 -1.72 12.79
N ARG A 100 -1.12 -1.19 12.69
CA ARG A 100 -1.85 -0.56 13.79
C ARG A 100 -3.11 -1.35 14.10
N HIS A 101 -3.24 -1.83 15.34
CA HIS A 101 -4.47 -2.48 15.79
C HIS A 101 -5.44 -1.44 16.34
N VAL A 102 -6.65 -1.42 15.79
CA VAL A 102 -7.72 -0.49 16.16
C VAL A 102 -8.74 -1.23 17.01
N LYS A 103 -9.09 -0.67 18.18
CA LYS A 103 -10.02 -1.29 19.14
C LYS A 103 -11.49 -0.93 18.90
N THR A 104 -11.76 -0.02 17.98
CA THR A 104 -13.11 0.43 17.64
C THR A 104 -13.71 -0.42 16.53
N GLN A 105 -15.03 -0.50 16.51
CA GLN A 105 -15.78 -1.08 15.39
C GLN A 105 -15.54 -0.27 14.11
N GLY A 106 -15.51 -0.96 12.97
CA GLY A 106 -15.25 -0.36 11.67
C GLY A 106 -14.90 -1.41 10.61
N PRO A 107 -14.43 -0.97 9.43
CA PRO A 107 -13.96 -1.87 8.38
C PRO A 107 -12.84 -2.78 8.87
N LEU A 108 -12.73 -3.97 8.27
CA LEU A 108 -11.71 -4.95 8.65
C LEU A 108 -10.29 -4.40 8.57
N ALA A 109 -9.96 -3.73 7.47
CA ALA A 109 -8.65 -3.16 7.24
C ALA A 109 -8.70 -1.75 6.65
N THR A 110 -7.69 -0.93 6.93
CA THR A 110 -7.45 0.36 6.27
C THR A 110 -6.00 0.44 5.82
N LEU A 111 -5.78 0.66 4.53
CA LEU A 111 -4.46 0.94 3.96
C LEU A 111 -4.25 2.45 3.93
N VAL A 112 -3.20 2.91 4.60
CA VAL A 112 -2.76 4.30 4.60
C VAL A 112 -1.40 4.37 3.92
N MET A 113 -1.34 5.14 2.84
CA MET A 113 -0.11 5.40 2.09
C MET A 113 0.23 6.88 2.19
N ALA A 114 1.40 7.20 2.74
CA ALA A 114 1.92 8.56 2.81
C ALA A 114 3.22 8.69 2.04
N TYR A 115 3.51 9.90 1.56
CA TYR A 115 4.76 10.22 0.89
C TYR A 115 5.73 10.89 1.88
N ARG A 116 6.97 10.40 1.92
CA ARG A 116 8.04 10.99 2.70
C ARG A 116 8.66 12.13 1.89
N SER A 117 8.73 13.31 2.50
CA SER A 117 9.44 14.49 1.96
C SER A 117 10.94 14.26 1.93
#